data_AF-A0A7V9TJB7-F1
#
_entry.id   AF-A0A7V9TJB7-F1
#
_cell.length_a   1.000
_cell.length_b   1.000
_cell.length_c   1.000
_cell.angle_alpha   90.00
_cell.angle_beta   90.00
_cell.angle_gamma   90.00
#
_symmetry.space_group_name_H-M   'P 1'
#
loop_
_entity.id
_entity.type
_entity.pdbx_description
1 polymer ?
#
loop_
_entity_poly.entity_id
_entity_poly.type
_entity_poly.pdbx_seq_one_letter_code
_entity_poly.pdbx_strand_id
1 'polypeptide(L)'
;MIEPLEQVLADMRGEAAVLRRHGDTRTADVLDGTVDRVKSAAEDFITWLSESDAHLRSGKAIPWLRSRYPEWSEAGHARLNARGQREYRLVVIPRRANISAAREAGRRGERRPS
;
A
#
# COMPACT_ATOMS: atom_id res chain seq x y z
N MET A 1 9.95 -2.25 20.42
CA MET A 1 9.09 -1.60 19.43
C MET A 1 9.26 -2.33 18.12
N ILE A 2 8.18 -2.56 17.36
CA ILE A 2 8.28 -3.12 16.01
C ILE A 2 8.66 -1.98 15.06
N GLU A 3 9.73 -2.17 14.30
CA GLU A 3 10.19 -1.18 13.32
C GLU A 3 9.24 -1.13 12.12
N PRO A 4 8.87 0.07 11.62
CA PRO A 4 8.07 0.19 10.39
C PRO A 4 8.82 -0.39 9.20
N LEU A 5 8.11 -1.09 8.31
CA LEU A 5 8.71 -1.68 7.10
C LEU A 5 9.46 -0.63 6.26
N GLU A 6 8.96 0.60 6.18
CA GLU A 6 9.65 1.66 5.46
C GLU A 6 11.01 2.02 6.03
N GLN A 7 11.16 1.96 7.36
CA GLN A 7 12.42 2.22 8.03
C GLN A 7 13.42 1.09 7.75
N VAL A 8 12.99 -0.16 7.89
CA VAL A 8 13.81 -1.35 7.51
C VAL A 8 14.32 -1.23 6.08
N LEU A 9 13.45 -0.91 5.12
CA LEU A 9 13.84 -0.77 3.71
C LEU A 9 14.79 0.41 3.47
N ALA A 10 14.63 1.51 4.21
CA ALA A 10 15.53 2.65 4.12
C ALA A 10 16.93 2.32 4.66
N ASP A 11 17.00 1.62 5.79
CA ASP A 11 18.26 1.22 6.42
C ASP A 11 19.03 0.22 5.55
N MET A 12 18.34 -0.76 4.95
CA MET A 12 18.95 -1.68 3.99
C MET A 12 19.54 -0.96 2.77
N ARG A 13 18.90 0.12 2.27
CA ARG A 13 19.50 0.95 1.21
C ARG A 13 20.72 1.72 1.70
N GLY A 14 20.71 2.15 2.96
CA GLY A 14 21.87 2.75 3.61
C GLY A 14 23.06 1.79 3.65
N GLU A 15 22.82 0.54 4.04
CA GLU A 15 23.83 -0.53 4.04
C GLU A 15 24.38 -0.80 2.63
N ALA A 16 23.53 -0.88 1.61
CA ALA A 16 23.96 -1.03 0.23
C ALA A 16 24.87 0.13 -0.21
N ALA A 17 24.57 1.37 0.19
CA ALA A 17 25.41 2.52 -0.09
C ALA A 17 26.78 2.45 0.61
N VAL A 18 26.83 1.94 1.84
CA VAL A 18 28.08 1.69 2.58
C VAL A 18 28.92 0.62 1.89
N LEU A 19 28.32 -0.51 1.52
CA LEU A 19 28.99 -1.59 0.79
C LEU A 19 29.64 -1.10 -0.51
N ARG A 20 28.94 -0.26 -1.29
CA ARG A 20 29.51 0.35 -2.49
C ARG A 20 30.72 1.23 -2.19
N ARG A 21 30.67 2.03 -1.13
CA ARG A 21 31.81 2.89 -0.73
C ARG A 21 33.06 2.07 -0.36
N HIS A 22 32.88 0.86 0.14
CA HIS A 22 33.98 -0.06 0.47
C HIS A 22 34.38 -0.98 -0.69
N GLY A 23 33.80 -0.82 -1.88
CA GLY A 23 34.16 -1.59 -3.08
C GLY A 23 33.42 -2.92 -3.23
N ASP A 24 32.51 -3.28 -2.33
CA ASP A 24 31.66 -4.48 -2.47
C ASP A 24 30.41 -4.17 -3.31
N THR A 25 30.61 -3.95 -4.60
CA THR A 25 29.53 -3.58 -5.53
C THR A 25 28.53 -4.73 -5.73
N ARG A 26 29.01 -5.98 -5.81
CA ARG A 26 28.13 -7.13 -6.07
C ARG A 26 27.13 -7.35 -4.95
N THR A 27 27.57 -7.33 -3.70
CA THR A 27 26.66 -7.51 -2.55
C THR A 27 25.68 -6.35 -2.46
N ALA A 28 26.15 -5.12 -2.68
CA ALA A 28 25.27 -3.94 -2.69
C ALA A 28 24.16 -4.03 -3.74
N ASP A 29 24.47 -4.49 -4.96
CA ASP A 29 23.49 -4.60 -6.03
C ASP A 29 22.45 -5.69 -5.75
N VAL A 30 22.85 -6.81 -5.15
CA VAL A 30 21.92 -7.86 -4.69
C VAL A 30 21.00 -7.33 -3.59
N LEU A 31 21.55 -6.55 -2.65
CA LEU A 31 20.79 -5.97 -1.55
C LEU A 31 19.75 -4.97 -2.06
N ASP A 32 20.14 -4.05 -2.95
CA ASP A 32 19.22 -3.09 -3.57
C ASP A 32 18.13 -3.80 -4.39
N GLY A 33 18.51 -4.80 -5.20
CA GLY A 33 17.54 -5.59 -5.95
C GLY A 33 16.55 -6.33 -5.05
N THR A 34 16.97 -6.75 -3.86
CA THR A 34 16.09 -7.35 -2.85
C THR A 34 15.14 -6.34 -2.26
N VAL A 35 15.65 -5.16 -1.86
CA VAL A 35 14.83 -4.06 -1.35
C VAL A 35 13.75 -3.68 -2.35
N ASP A 36 14.09 -3.58 -3.64
CA ASP A 36 13.13 -3.21 -4.69
C ASP A 36 12.04 -4.27 -4.87
N ARG A 37 12.40 -5.56 -4.82
CA ARG A 37 11.43 -6.66 -4.87
C ARG A 37 10.50 -6.65 -3.67
N VAL A 38 11.02 -6.44 -2.46
CA VAL A 38 10.21 -6.35 -1.24
C VAL A 38 9.30 -5.13 -1.30
N LYS A 39 9.82 -3.97 -1.70
CA LYS A 39 9.04 -2.73 -1.84
C LYS A 39 7.87 -2.92 -2.81
N SER A 40 8.12 -3.55 -3.95
CA SER A 40 7.08 -3.85 -4.93
C SER A 40 6.03 -4.83 -4.38
N ALA A 41 6.46 -5.91 -3.73
CA ALA A 41 5.54 -6.88 -3.15
C ALA A 41 4.72 -6.29 -1.97
N ALA A 42 5.29 -5.33 -1.24
CA ALA A 42 4.68 -4.71 -0.08
C ALA A 42 3.95 -3.39 -0.41
N GLU A 43 3.76 -3.04 -1.69
CA GLU A 43 3.22 -1.74 -2.12
C GLU A 43 1.89 -1.38 -1.40
N ASP A 44 0.95 -2.32 -1.29
CA ASP A 44 -0.32 -2.11 -0.58
C ASP A 44 -0.13 -1.80 0.92
N PHE A 45 0.96 -2.26 1.55
CA PHE A 45 1.25 -2.03 2.97
C PHE A 45 1.99 -0.72 3.22
N ILE A 46 2.79 -0.25 2.26
CA ILE A 46 3.62 0.97 2.42
C ILE A 46 2.99 2.21 1.79
N THR A 47 1.94 2.05 0.98
CA THR A 47 1.31 3.16 0.27
C THR A 47 0.27 3.85 1.15
N TRP A 48 0.32 5.19 1.16
CA TRP A 48 -0.66 6.06 1.80
C TRP A 48 -1.53 6.74 0.74
N LEU A 49 -2.84 6.74 0.95
CA LEU A 49 -3.82 7.42 0.12
C LEU A 49 -4.37 8.65 0.82
N SER A 50 -4.56 9.73 0.07
CA SER A 50 -5.34 10.87 0.53
C SER A 50 -6.82 10.48 0.74
N GLU A 51 -7.57 11.29 1.47
CA GLU A 51 -9.04 11.15 1.58
C GLU A 51 -9.72 11.06 0.20
N SER A 52 -9.24 11.84 -0.78
CA SER A 52 -9.76 11.85 -2.15
C SER A 52 -9.47 10.54 -2.86
N ASP A 53 -8.22 10.04 -2.81
CA ASP A 53 -7.83 8.81 -3.49
C ASP A 53 -8.48 7.58 -2.86
N ALA A 54 -8.63 7.58 -1.54
CA ALA A 54 -9.34 6.53 -0.81
C ALA A 54 -10.82 6.48 -1.22
N HIS A 55 -11.46 7.64 -1.42
CA HIS A 55 -12.83 7.72 -1.95
C HIS A 55 -12.93 7.20 -3.39
N LEU A 56 -11.98 7.56 -4.26
CA LEU A 56 -11.93 7.09 -5.64
C LEU A 56 -11.76 5.56 -5.69
N ARG A 57 -10.80 5.00 -4.93
CA ARG A 57 -10.52 3.56 -4.88
C ARG A 57 -11.66 2.74 -4.31
N SER A 58 -12.29 3.19 -3.22
CA SER A 58 -13.28 2.41 -2.46
C SER A 58 -14.72 2.66 -2.87
N GLY A 59 -15.03 3.86 -3.38
CA GLY A 59 -16.41 4.28 -3.62
C GLY A 59 -17.20 4.58 -2.37
N LYS A 60 -16.57 4.56 -1.20
CA LYS A 60 -17.19 4.98 0.04
C LYS A 60 -17.12 6.50 0.16
N ALA A 61 -18.19 7.11 0.67
CA ALA A 61 -18.23 8.55 0.90
C ALA A 61 -17.19 8.97 1.96
N ILE A 62 -16.72 10.22 1.89
CA ILE A 62 -15.74 10.77 2.85
C ILE A 62 -16.17 10.61 4.32
N PRO A 63 -17.44 10.83 4.71
CA PRO A 63 -17.87 10.61 6.10
C PRO A 63 -17.66 9.18 6.60
N TRP A 64 -17.76 8.18 5.72
CA TRP A 64 -17.48 6.79 6.06
C TRP A 64 -15.99 6.55 6.31
N LEU A 65 -15.10 7.16 5.53
CA LEU A 65 -13.66 7.07 5.77
C LEU A 65 -13.29 7.73 7.11
N ARG A 66 -13.87 8.90 7.38
CA ARG A 66 -13.64 9.63 8.64
C ARG A 66 -14.15 8.89 9.87
N SER A 67 -15.25 8.16 9.77
CA SER A 67 -15.76 7.36 10.90
C SER A 67 -14.84 6.17 11.23
N ARG A 68 -14.03 5.70 10.27
CA ARG A 68 -13.02 4.64 10.47
C ARG A 68 -11.68 5.15 10.94
N TYR A 69 -11.42 6.46 10.85
CA TYR A 69 -10.14 7.05 11.18
C TYR A 69 -9.63 6.70 12.58
N PRO A 70 -10.43 6.75 13.67
CA PRO A 70 -9.91 6.45 15.02
C PRO A 70 -9.37 5.02 15.13
N GLU A 71 -10.18 4.03 14.73
CA GLU A 71 -9.84 2.60 14.75
C GLU A 71 -8.60 2.32 13.88
N TRP A 72 -8.57 2.86 12.67
CA TRP A 72 -7.44 2.66 11.78
C TRP A 72 -6.19 3.41 12.23
N SER A 73 -6.32 4.56 12.88
CA SER A 73 -5.18 5.30 13.40
C SER A 73 -4.52 4.54 14.54
N GLU A 74 -5.31 3.95 15.44
CA GLU A 74 -4.80 3.09 16.52
C GLU A 74 -4.09 1.86 15.98
N ALA A 75 -4.61 1.26 14.91
CA ALA A 75 -3.97 0.15 14.20
C ALA A 75 -2.76 0.55 13.31
N GLY A 76 -2.40 1.84 13.23
CA GLY A 76 -1.30 2.32 12.38
C GLY A 76 -1.61 2.37 10.88
N HIS A 77 -2.89 2.33 10.52
CA HIS A 77 -3.41 2.37 9.15
C HIS A 77 -4.02 3.71 8.74
N ALA A 78 -4.12 4.68 9.65
CA ALA A 78 -4.50 6.05 9.33
C ALA A 78 -3.57 7.04 10.05
N ARG A 79 -3.33 8.21 9.44
CA ARG A 79 -2.52 9.27 10.04
C ARG A 79 -2.92 10.65 9.54
N LEU A 80 -2.43 11.68 10.21
CA LEU A 80 -2.35 13.03 9.64
C LEU A 80 -0.97 13.20 8.98
N ASN A 81 -0.96 13.71 7.76
CA ASN A 81 0.28 14.09 7.11
C ASN A 81 0.82 15.44 7.63
N ALA A 82 1.97 15.88 7.13
CA ALA A 82 2.60 17.14 7.54
C ALA A 82 1.72 18.38 7.31
N ARG A 83 0.69 18.30 6.47
CA ARG A 83 -0.29 19.37 6.20
C ARG A 83 -1.56 19.25 7.04
N GLY A 84 -1.60 18.32 8.00
CA GLY A 84 -2.78 18.05 8.83
C GLY A 84 -3.92 17.35 8.07
N GLN A 85 -3.65 16.77 6.90
CA GLN A 85 -4.65 16.06 6.10
C GLN A 85 -4.63 14.58 6.43
N ARG A 86 -5.81 13.94 6.44
CA ARG A 86 -5.93 12.50 6.70
C ARG A 86 -5.41 11.69 5.53
N GLU A 87 -4.59 10.70 5.85
CA GLU A 87 -4.12 9.66 4.95
C GLU A 87 -4.46 8.28 5.51
N TYR A 88 -4.68 7.32 4.62
CA TYR A 88 -5.02 5.93 4.96
C TYR A 88 -4.11 4.96 4.21
N ARG A 89 -3.75 3.84 4.84
CA ARG A 89 -2.99 2.78 4.19
C ARG A 89 -3.79 2.13 3.07
N LEU A 90 -3.14 1.88 1.95
CA LEU A 90 -3.75 1.28 0.77
C LEU A 90 -4.40 -0.10 1.07
N VAL A 91 -3.78 -0.90 1.94
CA VAL A 91 -4.24 -2.24 2.34
C VAL A 91 -5.61 -2.24 3.05
N VAL A 92 -5.93 -1.21 3.84
CA VAL A 92 -7.22 -1.15 4.56
C VAL A 92 -8.34 -0.51 3.73
N ILE A 93 -8.00 0.12 2.61
CA ILE A 93 -8.98 0.74 1.72
C ILE A 93 -9.53 -0.30 0.75
N PRO A 94 -10.84 -0.62 0.83
CA PRO A 94 -11.46 -1.58 -0.08
C PRO A 94 -11.27 -1.15 -1.54
N ARG A 95 -11.09 -2.12 -2.44
CA ARG A 95 -11.19 -1.87 -3.87
C ARG A 95 -12.67 -1.92 -4.27
N ARG A 96 -13.15 -0.94 -5.05
CA ARG A 96 -14.48 -1.03 -5.68
C ARG A 96 -14.56 -2.37 -6.42
N ALA A 97 -15.61 -3.14 -6.15
CA ALA A 97 -15.96 -4.24 -7.03
C ALA A 97 -16.15 -3.65 -8.44
N ASN A 98 -15.46 -4.21 -9.42
CA ASN A 98 -15.57 -3.74 -10.79
C ASN A 98 -16.97 -4.15 -11.29
N ILE A 99 -17.96 -3.27 -11.11
CA ILE A 99 -19.38 -3.57 -11.35
C ILE A 99 -19.59 -4.04 -12.80
N SER A 100 -18.77 -3.57 -13.73
CA SER A 100 -18.72 -4.03 -15.13
C SER A 100 -18.29 -5.51 -15.25
N ALA A 101 -17.22 -5.92 -14.58
CA ALA A 101 -16.72 -7.29 -14.60
C ALA A 101 -17.69 -8.27 -13.90
N ALA A 102 -18.33 -7.86 -12.81
CA ALA A 102 -19.35 -8.67 -12.13
C ALA A 102 -20.61 -8.87 -13.00
N ARG A 103 -21.04 -7.83 -13.73
CA ARG A 103 -22.16 -7.92 -14.70
C ARG A 103 -21.81 -8.75 -15.94
N GLU A 104 -20.57 -8.71 -16.42
CA GLU A 104 -20.12 -9.59 -17.52
C GLU A 104 -19.93 -11.03 -17.09
N ALA A 105 -19.51 -11.28 -15.85
CA ALA A 105 -19.46 -12.63 -15.28
C ALA A 105 -20.88 -13.20 -15.10
N GLY A 106 -21.84 -12.40 -14.62
CA GLY A 106 -23.25 -12.77 -14.55
C GLY A 106 -23.85 -13.10 -15.93
N ARG A 107 -23.63 -12.24 -16.94
CA ARG A 107 -24.06 -12.49 -18.33
C ARG A 107 -23.42 -13.72 -18.98
N ARG A 108 -22.19 -14.07 -18.58
CA ARG A 108 -21.52 -15.30 -19.02
C ARG A 108 -22.02 -16.54 -18.28
N GLY A 109 -22.40 -16.40 -17.00
CA GLY A 109 -23.01 -17.47 -16.20
C GLY A 109 -24.41 -17.87 -16.65
N GLU A 110 -25.24 -16.93 -17.09
CA GLU A 110 -26.58 -17.18 -17.66
C GLU A 110 -26.56 -17.96 -18.99
N ARG A 111 -25.41 -18.05 -19.67
CA ARG A 111 -25.26 -18.74 -20.95
C ARG A 111 -24.71 -20.17 -20.83
N ARG A 112 -24.58 -20.72 -19.62
CA ARG A 112 -24.19 -22.11 -19.44
C ARG A 112 -25.46 -22.97 -19.39
N PRO A 113 -25.78 -23.75 -20.43
CA PRO A 113 -26.96 -24.60 -20.42
C PRO A 113 -26.77 -25.74 -19.42
N SER A 114 -27.90 -26.20 -18.88
CA SER A 114 -28.06 -27.51 -18.23
C SER A 114 -27.67 -28.65 -19.16
#